data_AF-A0AAW4V4C1-F1
#
_entry.id   AF-A0AAW4V4C1-F1
#
_cell.length_a   1.000
_cell.length_b   1.000
_cell.length_c   1.000
_cell.angle_alpha   90.00
_cell.angle_beta   90.00
_cell.angle_gamma   90.00
#
_symmetry.space_group_name_H-M   'P 1'
#
loop_
_entity.id
_entity.type
_entity.pdbx_description
1 polymer ?
#
loop_
_entity_poly.entity_id
_entity_poly.type
_entity_poly.pdbx_seq_one_letter_code
_entity_poly.pdbx_strand_id
1 'polypeptide(L)'
;MSRAEQEKLCQYLYSNLDSCNIGILVCLFTGLRVGEICALRWEDVSFSDYTIHVHQTLQRIQDRTNSEYKTRIVVTTPKSACSIRTIPVPHGLMTILTAHKASSTGYILTNSDQNPLEPRTMQNHFKKVLKNSGITSANYHSLRHTFATRCIELGFDVKSLSEILGHASVNITMNRYVHPSMDLKRENMQRLSDLLAVK
;
A
#
# COMPACT_ATOMS: atom_id res chain seq x y z
N MET A 1 -10.39 3.47 7.48
CA MET A 1 -10.11 4.34 8.64
C MET A 1 -10.62 5.75 8.33
N SER A 2 -11.11 6.45 9.33
CA SER A 2 -11.45 7.87 9.21
C SER A 2 -10.19 8.74 9.01
N ARG A 3 -10.36 10.02 8.67
CA ARG A 3 -9.23 10.96 8.54
C ARG A 3 -8.51 11.15 9.87
N ALA A 4 -9.26 11.34 10.95
CA ALA A 4 -8.71 11.46 12.30
C ALA A 4 -7.94 10.21 12.76
N GLU A 5 -8.43 9.01 12.44
CA GLU A 5 -7.71 7.76 12.73
C GLU A 5 -6.42 7.64 11.90
N GLN A 6 -6.45 8.05 10.64
CA GLN A 6 -5.27 8.05 9.78
C GLN A 6 -4.21 9.04 10.29
N GLU A 7 -4.62 10.24 10.71
CA GLU A 7 -3.71 11.23 11.30
C GLU A 7 -3.04 10.70 12.56
N LYS A 8 -3.82 10.10 13.48
CA LYS A 8 -3.29 9.44 14.69
C LYS A 8 -2.28 8.34 14.35
N LEU A 9 -2.61 7.49 13.37
CA LEU A 9 -1.71 6.43 12.92
C LEU A 9 -0.40 7.02 12.35
N CYS A 10 -0.49 8.01 11.45
CA CYS A 10 0.68 8.67 10.89
C CYS A 10 1.56 9.30 11.98
N GLN A 11 0.96 10.01 12.94
CA GLN A 11 1.68 10.63 14.04
C GLN A 11 2.45 9.58 14.86
N TYR A 12 1.81 8.45 15.19
CA TYR A 12 2.47 7.36 15.89
C TYR A 12 3.64 6.78 15.09
N LEU A 13 3.43 6.52 13.79
CA LEU A 13 4.45 5.93 12.91
C LEU A 13 5.67 6.83 12.75
N TYR A 14 5.47 8.14 12.56
CA TYR A 14 6.56 9.11 12.44
C TYR A 14 7.36 9.28 13.73
N SER A 15 6.70 9.18 14.89
CA SER A 15 7.38 9.24 16.19
C SER A 15 8.13 7.96 16.57
N ASN A 16 7.87 6.84 15.88
CA ASN A 16 8.42 5.53 16.22
C ASN A 16 8.94 4.83 14.95
N LEU A 17 9.83 5.46 14.19
CA LEU A 17 10.29 4.87 12.93
C LEU A 17 11.11 3.59 13.18
N ASP A 18 10.64 2.49 12.59
CA ASP A 18 11.31 1.21 12.46
C ASP A 18 10.97 0.61 11.09
N SER A 19 11.64 -0.47 10.67
CA SER A 19 11.41 -1.09 9.36
C SER A 19 9.95 -1.51 9.13
N CYS A 20 9.26 -1.98 10.17
CA CYS A 20 7.86 -2.40 10.07
C CYS A 20 6.91 -1.19 10.01
N ASN A 21 7.18 -0.13 10.77
CA ASN A 21 6.40 1.11 10.75
C ASN A 21 6.55 1.85 9.42
N ILE A 22 7.75 1.83 8.83
CA ILE A 22 7.98 2.29 7.46
C ILE A 22 7.21 1.44 6.47
N GLY A 23 7.21 0.11 6.62
CA GLY A 23 6.37 -0.77 5.79
C GLY A 23 4.88 -0.44 5.87
N ILE A 24 4.36 -0.06 7.05
CA ILE A 24 2.99 0.40 7.22
C ILE A 24 2.75 1.72 6.46
N LEU A 25 3.67 2.68 6.56
CA LEU A 25 3.60 3.95 5.81
C LEU A 25 3.59 3.69 4.30
N VAL A 26 4.48 2.85 3.79
CA VAL A 26 4.51 2.47 2.38
C VAL A 26 3.15 1.93 1.96
N CYS A 27 2.58 0.96 2.70
CA CYS A 27 1.26 0.41 2.38
C CYS A 27 0.14 1.47 2.41
N LEU A 28 0.18 2.40 3.36
CA LEU A 28 -0.80 3.46 3.51
C LEU A 28 -0.79 4.47 2.35
N PHE A 29 0.37 4.68 1.71
CA PHE A 29 0.56 5.67 0.65
C PHE A 29 0.75 5.09 -0.75
N THR A 30 0.78 3.77 -0.91
CA THR A 30 0.93 3.09 -2.21
C THR A 30 -0.10 1.98 -2.45
N GLY A 31 -0.86 1.58 -1.42
CA GLY A 31 -1.89 0.57 -1.55
C GLY A 31 -1.38 -0.86 -1.73
N LEU A 32 -0.12 -1.13 -1.37
CA LEU A 32 0.44 -2.49 -1.41
C LEU A 32 -0.36 -3.46 -0.53
N ARG A 33 -0.43 -4.72 -0.98
CA ARG A 33 -0.91 -5.83 -0.17
C ARG A 33 0.19 -6.26 0.81
N VAL A 34 -0.19 -6.85 1.93
CA VAL A 34 0.77 -7.31 2.97
C VAL A 34 1.85 -8.24 2.42
N GLY A 35 1.50 -9.15 1.50
CA GLY A 35 2.48 -10.04 0.88
C GLY A 35 3.44 -9.32 -0.06
N GLU A 36 3.00 -8.24 -0.71
CA GLU A 36 3.82 -7.44 -1.63
C GLU A 36 4.88 -6.67 -0.83
N ILE A 37 4.49 -5.97 0.25
CA ILE A 37 5.47 -5.26 1.11
C ILE A 37 6.45 -6.22 1.82
N CYS A 38 6.00 -7.42 2.17
CA CYS A 38 6.86 -8.45 2.75
C CYS A 38 7.88 -9.05 1.75
N ALA A 39 7.60 -8.96 0.45
CA ALA A 39 8.52 -9.40 -0.61
C ALA A 39 9.35 -8.26 -1.19
N LEU A 40 9.00 -7.00 -0.91
CA LEU A 40 9.62 -5.82 -1.51
C LEU A 40 11.07 -5.67 -1.06
N ARG A 41 11.96 -5.48 -2.04
CA ARG A 41 13.39 -5.30 -1.81
C ARG A 41 13.87 -3.89 -2.17
N TRP A 42 15.06 -3.53 -1.71
CA TRP A 42 15.67 -2.23 -2.03
C TRP A 42 15.99 -2.07 -3.52
N GLU A 43 16.28 -3.17 -4.21
CA GLU A 43 16.50 -3.22 -5.67
C GLU A 43 15.24 -2.87 -6.46
N ASP A 44 14.07 -3.02 -5.86
CA ASP A 44 12.78 -2.71 -6.48
C ASP A 44 12.41 -1.23 -6.37
N VAL A 45 13.21 -0.41 -5.66
CA VAL A 45 12.96 1.01 -5.42
C VAL A 45 13.88 1.87 -6.28
N SER A 46 13.32 2.61 -7.24
CA SER A 46 14.06 3.64 -7.97
C SER A 46 13.94 4.98 -7.24
N PHE A 47 15.04 5.39 -6.62
CA PHE A 47 15.14 6.69 -5.95
C PHE A 47 15.28 7.85 -6.94
N SER A 48 15.79 7.61 -8.16
CA SER A 48 15.90 8.63 -9.21
C SER A 48 14.55 8.91 -9.85
N ASP A 49 13.76 7.87 -10.11
CA ASP A 49 12.46 8.00 -10.79
C ASP A 49 11.29 8.12 -9.81
N TYR A 50 11.58 8.04 -8.50
CA TYR A 50 10.58 8.06 -7.43
C TYR A 50 9.52 6.98 -7.61
N THR A 51 9.94 5.73 -7.88
CA THR A 51 9.02 4.61 -8.12
C THR A 51 9.36 3.36 -7.33
N ILE A 52 8.34 2.53 -7.11
CA ILE A 52 8.46 1.16 -6.58
C ILE A 52 7.96 0.18 -7.63
N HIS A 53 8.78 -0.81 -7.98
CA HIS A 53 8.42 -1.90 -8.87
C HIS A 53 7.89 -3.10 -8.07
N VAL A 54 6.62 -3.45 -8.27
CA VAL A 54 5.96 -4.54 -7.56
C VAL A 54 5.87 -5.74 -8.49
N HIS A 55 6.63 -6.80 -8.22
CA HIS A 55 6.63 -8.02 -9.06
C HIS A 55 6.66 -9.33 -8.27
N GLN A 56 6.70 -9.26 -6.94
CA GLN A 56 6.71 -10.43 -6.05
C GLN A 56 5.69 -10.27 -4.93
N THR A 57 5.22 -11.41 -4.41
CA THR A 57 4.44 -11.48 -3.19
C THR A 57 4.92 -12.65 -2.35
N LEU A 58 5.02 -12.41 -1.05
CA LEU A 58 5.31 -13.46 -0.09
C LEU A 58 3.99 -14.01 0.46
N GLN A 59 3.80 -15.32 0.33
CA GLN A 59 2.59 -16.00 0.77
C GLN A 59 2.93 -17.27 1.56
N ARG A 60 2.11 -17.58 2.56
CA ARG A 60 2.16 -18.86 3.24
C ARG A 60 1.18 -19.81 2.57
N ILE A 61 1.68 -20.89 2.00
CA ILE A 61 0.86 -21.90 1.32
C ILE A 61 0.85 -23.19 2.13
N GLN A 62 -0.20 -24.00 1.94
CA GLN A 62 -0.26 -25.33 2.53
C GLN A 62 0.80 -26.23 1.88
N ASP A 63 1.61 -26.88 2.70
CA ASP A 63 2.57 -27.87 2.23
C ASP A 63 1.85 -29.23 2.26
N ARG A 64 1.61 -29.80 1.08
CA ARG A 64 0.99 -31.12 0.93
C ARG A 64 2.01 -32.23 0.69
N THR A 65 3.30 -31.87 0.63
CA THR A 65 4.41 -32.77 0.30
C THR A 65 5.21 -33.19 1.53
N ASN A 66 5.18 -32.40 2.60
CA ASN A 66 5.97 -32.64 3.80
C ASN A 66 5.07 -32.94 5.02
N SER A 67 5.32 -34.03 5.75
CA SER A 67 4.45 -34.50 6.84
C SER A 67 4.64 -33.78 8.18
N GLU A 68 5.76 -33.08 8.37
CA GLU A 68 6.08 -32.38 9.64
C GLU A 68 5.45 -30.99 9.74
N TYR A 69 5.35 -30.24 8.64
CA TYR A 69 4.83 -28.88 8.65
C TYR A 69 3.70 -28.72 7.63
N LYS A 70 2.50 -28.35 8.10
CA LYS A 70 1.31 -28.20 7.23
C LYS A 70 1.38 -27.02 6.26
N THR A 71 2.36 -26.11 6.39
CA THR A 71 2.43 -24.86 5.62
C THR A 71 3.87 -24.34 5.49
N ARG A 72 4.23 -23.77 4.34
CA ARG A 72 5.55 -23.15 4.06
C ARG A 72 5.41 -21.73 3.49
N ILE A 73 6.47 -20.94 3.62
CA ILE A 73 6.56 -19.58 3.04
C ILE A 73 7.12 -19.70 1.63
N VAL A 74 6.52 -18.98 0.69
CA VAL A 74 7.00 -18.93 -0.69
C VAL A 74 6.96 -17.49 -1.15
N VAL A 75 8.06 -17.05 -1.74
CA VAL A 75 8.06 -15.86 -2.59
C VAL A 75 7.62 -16.31 -3.97
N THR A 76 6.46 -15.85 -4.39
CA THR A 76 5.91 -16.17 -5.71
C THR A 76 5.84 -14.90 -6.54
N THR A 77 6.01 -15.05 -7.85
CA THR A 77 5.50 -14.05 -8.77
C THR A 77 3.98 -14.01 -8.64
N PRO A 78 3.35 -12.83 -8.73
CA PRO A 78 1.90 -12.73 -8.73
C PRO A 78 1.27 -13.61 -9.81
N LYS A 79 0.13 -14.22 -9.49
CA LYS A 79 -0.58 -15.16 -10.39
C LYS A 79 -1.10 -14.54 -11.69
N SER A 80 -0.98 -13.22 -11.88
CA SER A 80 -1.52 -12.48 -13.03
C SER A 80 -0.61 -11.31 -13.40
N ALA A 81 -0.38 -11.10 -14.70
CA ALA A 81 0.44 -10.02 -15.24
C ALA A 81 0.01 -8.62 -14.74
N CYS A 82 -1.30 -8.39 -14.52
CA CYS A 82 -1.83 -7.13 -14.00
C CYS A 82 -1.38 -6.80 -12.56
N SER A 83 -0.79 -7.75 -11.84
CA SER A 83 -0.26 -7.52 -10.51
C SER A 83 1.19 -7.02 -10.53
N ILE A 84 1.89 -7.19 -11.66
CA ILE A 84 3.21 -6.60 -11.89
C ILE A 84 3.01 -5.16 -12.34
N ARG A 85 3.55 -4.21 -11.59
CA ARG A 85 3.28 -2.78 -11.81
C ARG A 85 4.36 -1.91 -11.21
N THR A 86 4.48 -0.70 -11.71
CA THR A 86 5.34 0.34 -11.14
C THR A 86 4.45 1.41 -10.54
N ILE A 87 4.70 1.76 -9.27
CA ILE A 87 3.90 2.72 -8.51
C ILE A 87 4.76 3.97 -8.28
N PRO A 88 4.34 5.15 -8.77
CA PRO A 88 4.93 6.42 -8.37
C PRO A 88 4.77 6.68 -6.88
N VAL A 89 5.84 7.14 -6.23
CA VAL A 89 5.90 7.32 -4.77
C VAL A 89 6.02 8.81 -4.44
N PRO A 90 5.20 9.34 -3.52
CA PRO A 90 5.34 10.72 -3.06
C PRO A 90 6.72 11.03 -2.48
N HIS A 91 7.27 12.20 -2.82
CA HIS A 91 8.61 12.64 -2.38
C HIS A 91 8.84 12.48 -0.88
N GLY A 92 7.86 12.84 -0.05
CA GLY A 92 7.98 12.71 1.41
C GLY A 92 8.21 11.27 1.88
N LEU A 93 7.59 10.28 1.23
CA LEU A 93 7.83 8.88 1.53
C LEU A 93 9.21 8.43 1.04
N MET A 94 9.66 8.95 -0.11
CA MET A 94 11.00 8.65 -0.64
C MET A 94 12.11 9.16 0.27
N THR A 95 11.94 10.34 0.89
CA THR A 95 12.88 10.86 1.89
C THR A 95 13.01 9.92 3.09
N ILE A 96 11.89 9.37 3.58
CA ILE A 96 11.89 8.42 4.70
C ILE A 96 12.58 7.11 4.32
N LEU A 97 12.27 6.59 3.13
CA LEU A 97 12.92 5.38 2.61
C LEU A 97 14.43 5.56 2.46
N THR A 98 14.87 6.73 1.96
CA THR A 98 16.28 7.05 1.79
C THR A 98 17.01 7.09 3.13
N ALA A 99 16.41 7.72 4.15
CA ALA A 99 16.99 7.80 5.49
C ALA A 99 17.10 6.44 6.20
N HIS A 100 16.20 5.50 5.88
CA HIS A 100 16.15 4.17 6.49
C HIS A 100 16.99 3.11 5.75
N LYS A 101 17.34 3.37 4.49
CA LYS A 101 18.07 2.43 3.64
C LYS A 101 19.49 2.22 4.18
N ALA A 102 19.74 1.02 4.70
CA ALA A 102 21.06 0.62 5.19
C ALA A 102 21.96 -0.02 4.10
N SER A 103 21.35 -0.64 3.09
CA SER A 103 22.02 -1.32 1.97
C SER A 103 21.26 -1.10 0.67
N SER A 104 21.93 -1.27 -0.47
CA SER A 104 21.28 -1.28 -1.79
C SER A 104 20.57 -2.59 -2.13
N THR A 105 20.74 -3.64 -1.33
CA THR A 105 20.10 -4.94 -1.52
C THR A 105 19.34 -5.38 -0.27
N GLY A 106 18.37 -6.27 -0.48
CA GLY A 106 17.67 -6.99 0.59
C GLY A 106 16.27 -6.46 0.86
N TYR A 107 15.53 -7.19 1.70
CA TYR A 107 14.13 -6.86 1.99
C TYR A 107 14.01 -5.58 2.81
N ILE A 108 13.11 -4.67 2.41
CA ILE A 108 12.92 -3.37 3.07
C ILE A 108 12.57 -3.51 4.56
N LEU A 109 11.82 -4.57 4.90
CA LEU A 109 11.34 -4.79 6.27
C LEU A 109 12.39 -5.36 7.23
N THR A 110 13.49 -5.93 6.71
CA THR A 110 14.52 -6.58 7.53
C THR A 110 15.94 -6.11 7.25
N ASN A 111 16.16 -5.32 6.18
CA ASN A 111 17.48 -4.92 5.69
C ASN A 111 18.44 -6.11 5.53
N SER A 112 17.90 -7.26 5.10
CA SER A 112 18.63 -8.53 4.96
C SER A 112 18.18 -9.26 3.68
N ASP A 113 19.09 -9.95 3.02
CA ASP A 113 18.80 -10.73 1.80
C ASP A 113 18.14 -12.08 2.07
N GLN A 114 18.35 -12.65 3.26
CA GLN A 114 17.99 -14.06 3.52
C GLN A 114 16.66 -14.23 4.25
N ASN A 115 16.27 -13.24 5.07
CA ASN A 115 15.16 -13.38 6.00
C ASN A 115 14.07 -12.34 5.70
N PRO A 116 13.11 -12.64 4.81
CA PRO A 116 11.96 -11.78 4.63
C PRO A 116 11.04 -11.82 5.86
N LEU A 117 10.38 -10.70 6.15
CA LEU A 117 9.41 -10.65 7.24
C LEU A 117 8.11 -11.34 6.81
N GLU A 118 7.64 -12.31 7.61
CA GLU A 118 6.37 -12.99 7.30
C GLU A 118 5.15 -12.06 7.40
N PRO A 119 4.09 -12.28 6.59
CA PRO A 119 2.92 -11.42 6.57
C PRO A 119 2.15 -11.48 7.88
N ARG A 120 2.18 -12.63 8.57
CA ARG A 120 1.56 -12.79 9.89
C ARG A 120 2.29 -11.96 10.95
N THR A 121 3.61 -11.90 10.89
CA THR A 121 4.43 -11.06 11.78
C THR A 121 4.12 -9.59 11.53
N MET A 122 4.04 -9.19 10.27
CA MET A 122 3.67 -7.82 9.89
C MET A 122 2.26 -7.43 10.35
N GLN A 123 1.28 -8.34 10.21
CA GLN A 123 -0.08 -8.13 10.72
C GLN A 123 -0.13 -8.03 12.24
N ASN A 124 0.63 -8.84 12.96
CA ASN A 124 0.72 -8.80 14.41
C ASN A 124 1.39 -7.50 14.89
N HIS A 125 2.43 -7.04 14.19
CA HIS A 125 3.05 -5.75 14.45
C HIS A 125 2.04 -4.62 14.28
N PHE A 126 1.31 -4.60 13.17
CA PHE A 126 0.27 -3.59 12.93
C PHE A 126 -0.83 -3.58 14.00
N LYS A 127 -1.27 -4.75 14.49
CA LYS A 127 -2.21 -4.82 15.62
C LYS A 127 -1.68 -4.13 16.88
N LYS A 128 -0.38 -4.26 17.18
CA LYS A 128 0.25 -3.56 18.32
C LYS A 128 0.26 -2.05 18.09
N VAL A 129 0.64 -1.61 16.89
CA VAL A 129 0.62 -0.19 16.49
C VAL A 129 -0.78 0.42 16.65
N LEU A 130 -1.82 -0.27 16.18
CA LEU A 130 -3.21 0.18 16.31
C LEU A 130 -3.64 0.32 17.77
N LYS A 131 -3.32 -0.68 18.61
CA LYS A 131 -3.59 -0.63 20.05
C LYS A 131 -2.92 0.59 20.69
N ASN A 132 -1.65 0.82 20.37
CA ASN A 132 -0.88 1.94 20.91
C ASN A 132 -1.36 3.30 20.38
N SER A 133 -1.97 3.33 19.19
CA SER A 133 -2.56 4.54 18.59
C SER A 133 -4.02 4.77 19.02
N GLY A 134 -4.60 3.90 19.86
CA GLY A 134 -6.00 3.99 20.28
C GLY A 134 -7.03 3.69 19.18
N ILE A 135 -6.64 2.92 18.15
CA ILE A 135 -7.49 2.56 17.02
C ILE A 135 -7.97 1.10 17.20
N THR A 136 -9.28 0.89 17.28
CA THR A 136 -9.85 -0.42 17.66
C THR A 136 -10.36 -1.24 16.48
N SER A 137 -10.67 -0.61 15.34
CA SER A 137 -11.38 -1.26 14.22
C SER A 137 -10.63 -1.14 12.89
N ALA A 138 -9.41 -1.66 12.84
CA ALA A 138 -8.65 -1.76 11.60
C ALA A 138 -7.86 -3.08 11.52
N ASN A 139 -7.74 -3.61 10.30
CA ASN A 139 -6.85 -4.71 10.00
C ASN A 139 -5.87 -4.26 8.91
N TYR A 140 -4.88 -5.09 8.59
CA TYR A 140 -3.83 -4.68 7.65
C TYR A 140 -4.38 -4.34 6.25
N HIS A 141 -5.45 -5.00 5.81
CA HIS A 141 -6.10 -4.70 4.54
C HIS A 141 -6.81 -3.32 4.54
N SER A 142 -7.16 -2.81 5.72
CA SER A 142 -7.72 -1.47 5.88
C SER A 142 -6.75 -0.37 5.41
N LEU A 143 -5.42 -0.60 5.41
CA LEU A 143 -4.44 0.36 4.87
C LEU A 143 -4.67 0.60 3.38
N ARG A 144 -4.75 -0.48 2.60
CA ARG A 144 -5.03 -0.43 1.16
C ARG A 144 -6.41 0.17 0.86
N HIS A 145 -7.42 -0.15 1.67
CA HIS A 145 -8.72 0.51 1.55
C HIS A 145 -8.62 2.02 1.80
N THR A 146 -7.90 2.42 2.85
CA THR A 146 -7.74 3.82 3.20
C THR A 146 -6.99 4.56 2.10
N PHE A 147 -5.92 3.99 1.55
CA PHE A 147 -5.22 4.54 0.38
C PHE A 147 -6.18 4.81 -0.79
N ALA A 148 -6.92 3.78 -1.22
CA ALA A 148 -7.84 3.89 -2.35
C ALA A 148 -8.94 4.92 -2.12
N THR A 149 -9.55 4.93 -0.92
CA THR A 149 -10.55 5.94 -0.54
C THR A 149 -9.96 7.35 -0.58
N ARG A 150 -8.74 7.56 -0.07
CA ARG A 150 -8.08 8.88 -0.11
C ARG A 150 -7.76 9.34 -1.52
N CYS A 151 -7.31 8.44 -2.41
CA CYS A 151 -7.11 8.77 -3.81
C CYS A 151 -8.40 9.24 -4.48
N ILE A 152 -9.53 8.55 -4.25
CA ILE A 152 -10.84 8.99 -4.76
C ILE A 152 -11.26 10.34 -4.18
N GLU A 153 -11.11 10.54 -2.86
CA GLU A 153 -11.39 11.83 -2.21
C GLU A 153 -10.51 12.98 -2.76
N LEU A 154 -9.30 12.68 -3.22
CA LEU A 154 -8.38 13.63 -3.87
C LEU A 154 -8.65 13.80 -5.38
N GLY A 155 -9.66 13.12 -5.93
CA GLY A 155 -10.06 13.26 -7.32
C GLY A 155 -9.21 12.48 -8.32
N PHE A 156 -8.52 11.42 -7.89
CA PHE A 156 -7.76 10.55 -8.80
C PHE A 156 -8.71 9.92 -9.83
N ASP A 157 -8.24 9.82 -11.08
CA ASP A 157 -8.98 9.06 -12.06
C ASP A 157 -8.98 7.56 -11.69
N VAL A 158 -10.12 6.92 -11.91
CA VAL A 158 -10.36 5.56 -11.40
C VAL A 158 -9.51 4.53 -12.12
N LYS A 159 -9.14 4.80 -13.38
CA LYS A 159 -8.31 3.88 -14.18
C LYS A 159 -6.88 3.86 -13.64
N SER A 160 -6.25 5.02 -13.46
CA SER A 160 -4.92 5.12 -12.86
C SER A 160 -4.90 4.52 -11.46
N LEU A 161 -5.92 4.78 -10.63
CA LEU A 161 -6.00 4.16 -9.30
C LEU A 161 -6.11 2.63 -9.40
N SER A 162 -6.89 2.10 -10.35
CA SER A 162 -7.02 0.67 -10.58
C SER A 162 -5.69 0.02 -10.97
N GLU A 163 -4.91 0.68 -11.83
CA GLU A 163 -3.59 0.24 -12.28
C GLU A 163 -2.57 0.29 -11.13
N ILE A 164 -2.53 1.37 -10.34
CA ILE A 164 -1.69 1.49 -9.13
C ILE A 164 -2.00 0.39 -8.12
N LEU A 165 -3.28 0.07 -7.93
CA LEU A 165 -3.70 -1.01 -7.03
C LEU A 165 -3.40 -2.40 -7.60
N GLY A 166 -3.19 -2.56 -8.91
CA GLY A 166 -3.05 -3.87 -9.55
C GLY A 166 -4.35 -4.67 -9.46
N HIS A 167 -5.48 -4.03 -9.79
CA HIS A 167 -6.77 -4.71 -9.95
C HIS A 167 -6.92 -5.22 -11.39
N ALA A 168 -7.32 -6.48 -11.54
CA ALA A 168 -7.56 -7.09 -12.86
C ALA A 168 -8.72 -6.43 -13.64
N SER A 169 -9.56 -5.66 -12.96
CA SER A 169 -10.65 -4.89 -13.58
C SER A 169 -10.90 -3.61 -12.81
N VAL A 170 -11.14 -2.52 -13.54
CA VAL A 170 -11.54 -1.20 -13.00
C VAL A 170 -12.85 -1.31 -12.21
N ASN A 171 -13.73 -2.28 -12.53
CA ASN A 171 -14.98 -2.51 -11.80
C ASN A 171 -14.75 -2.82 -10.32
N ILE A 172 -13.61 -3.44 -9.96
CA ILE A 172 -13.25 -3.69 -8.56
C ILE A 172 -13.08 -2.36 -7.84
N THR A 173 -12.40 -1.39 -8.46
CA THR A 173 -12.17 -0.06 -7.89
C THR A 173 -13.47 0.75 -7.87
N MET A 174 -14.23 0.76 -8.97
CA MET A 174 -15.51 1.46 -9.09
C MET A 174 -16.50 1.00 -8.02
N ASN A 175 -16.77 -0.30 -7.95
CA ASN A 175 -17.79 -0.84 -7.04
C ASN A 175 -17.42 -0.70 -5.57
N ARG A 176 -16.11 -0.58 -5.26
CA ARG A 176 -15.61 -0.60 -3.88
C ARG A 176 -15.35 0.78 -3.29
N TYR A 177 -15.03 1.76 -4.12
CA TYR A 177 -14.56 3.07 -3.66
C TYR A 177 -15.26 4.25 -4.33
N VAL A 178 -15.94 4.04 -5.46
CA VAL A 178 -16.55 5.13 -6.22
C VAL A 178 -18.06 5.13 -5.96
N HIS A 179 -18.46 5.96 -5.01
CA HIS A 179 -19.86 6.27 -4.74
C HIS A 179 -20.05 7.79 -4.90
N PRO A 180 -20.38 8.27 -6.10
CA PRO A 180 -20.48 9.71 -6.33
C PRO A 180 -21.68 10.28 -5.58
N SER A 181 -21.40 11.15 -4.59
CA SER A 181 -22.43 11.95 -3.93
C SER A 181 -23.03 12.95 -4.92
N MET A 182 -24.24 13.45 -4.63
CA MET A 182 -24.82 14.52 -5.44
C MET A 182 -23.97 15.80 -5.42
N ASP A 183 -23.25 16.05 -4.32
CA ASP A 183 -22.36 17.21 -4.22
C ASP A 183 -21.14 17.09 -5.13
N LEU A 184 -20.52 15.90 -5.21
CA LEU A 184 -19.44 15.66 -6.16
C LEU A 184 -19.92 15.78 -7.62
N LYS A 185 -21.14 15.32 -7.91
CA LYS A 185 -21.75 15.50 -9.24
C LYS A 185 -21.96 16.99 -9.55
N ARG A 186 -22.46 17.78 -8.59
CA ARG A 186 -22.62 19.24 -8.76
C ARG A 186 -21.28 19.93 -8.97
N GLU A 187 -20.26 19.61 -8.18
CA GLU A 187 -18.91 20.18 -8.33
C GLU A 187 -18.35 19.88 -9.72
N ASN A 188 -18.46 18.64 -10.20
CA ASN A 188 -18.00 18.27 -11.55
C ASN A 188 -18.75 19.03 -12.64
N MET A 189 -20.07 19.22 -12.51
CA MET A 189 -20.85 20.03 -13.46
C MET A 189 -20.46 21.51 -13.38
N GLN A 190 -20.12 22.03 -12.19
CA GLN A 190 -19.70 23.41 -12.01
C GLN A 190 -18.38 23.72 -12.73
N ARG A 191 -17.47 22.74 -12.88
CA ARG A 191 -16.22 22.90 -13.66
C ARG A 191 -16.48 23.17 -15.15
N LEU A 192 -17.65 22.80 -15.69
CA LEU A 192 -18.04 23.18 -17.05
C LEU A 192 -18.36 24.68 -17.16
N SER A 193 -18.68 25.35 -16.05
CA SER A 193 -18.98 26.78 -16.03
C SER A 193 -17.80 27.61 -16.50
N ASP A 194 -16.57 27.15 -16.27
CA ASP A 194 -15.34 27.85 -16.70
C ASP A 194 -15.22 27.89 -18.23
N LEU A 195 -15.77 26.89 -18.93
CA LEU A 195 -15.82 26.86 -20.40
C LEU A 195 -16.87 27.80 -20.99
N LEU A 196 -17.89 28.17 -20.20
CA LEU A 196 -18.92 29.12 -20.62
C LEU A 196 -18.47 30.58 -20.45
N ALA A 197 -17.44 30.82 -19.63
CA ALA A 197 -16.92 32.15 -19.34
C ALA A 197 -15.91 32.67 -20.38
N VAL A 198 -15.51 31.84 -21.35
CA VAL A 198 -14.72 32.28 -22.50
C VAL A 198 -15.67 32.93 -23.52
N LYS A 199 -15.79 34.25 -23.44
CA LYS A 199 -16.30 35.12 -24.52
C LYS A 199 -15.17 35.96 -25.07
#